data_AF-A0AAF0QFE0-F1
#
_entry.id   AF-A0AAF0QFE0-F1
#
_cell.length_a   1.000
_cell.length_b   1.000
_cell.length_c   1.000
_cell.angle_alpha   90.00
_cell.angle_beta   90.00
_cell.angle_gamma   90.00
#
_symmetry.space_group_name_H-M   'P 1'
#
loop_
_entity.id
_entity.type
_entity.pdbx_description
1 polymer ?
#
loop_
_entity_poly.entity_id
_entity_poly.type
_entity_poly.pdbx_seq_one_letter_code
_entity_poly.pdbx_strand_id
1 'polypeptide(L)'
;MNPLEFLGSQVGEDPQNFIDVVKKICEVMQVTGNDRVELASYQLKEIAHIWYTQLKGNMGTDATPITWDYFSEIFLDRFFPIELREATLQEKGLLETKF
;
A
#
# COMPACT_ATOMS: atom_id res chain seq x y z
N MET A 1 7.32 20.55 -4.07
CA MET A 1 6.99 19.39 -3.21
C MET A 1 7.66 18.19 -3.84
N ASN A 2 8.46 17.45 -3.09
CA ASN A 2 8.90 16.15 -3.58
C ASN A 2 7.66 15.25 -3.59
N PRO A 3 7.34 14.53 -4.68
CA PRO A 3 6.31 13.49 -4.61
C PRO A 3 6.69 12.54 -3.46
N LEU A 4 5.71 12.11 -2.66
CA LEU A 4 5.97 11.10 -1.63
C LEU A 4 6.46 9.84 -2.36
N GLU A 5 7.71 9.47 -2.16
CA GLU A 5 8.28 8.23 -2.69
C GLU A 5 8.19 7.15 -1.61
N PHE A 6 7.95 5.92 -2.03
CA PHE A 6 7.98 4.76 -1.14
C PHE A 6 8.99 3.74 -1.65
N LEU A 7 10.08 3.57 -0.91
CA LEU A 7 11.20 2.68 -1.23
C LEU A 7 10.86 1.23 -0.87
N GLY A 8 10.14 1.03 0.24
CA GLY A 8 9.80 -0.29 0.80
C GLY A 8 10.95 -0.97 1.53
N SER A 9 11.99 -0.22 1.90
CA SER A 9 13.24 -0.71 2.48
C SER A 9 13.68 0.08 3.71
N GLN A 10 13.16 1.29 3.90
CA GLN A 10 13.66 2.22 4.90
C GLN A 10 12.91 2.08 6.23
N VAL A 11 13.69 2.01 7.31
CA VAL A 11 13.16 2.02 8.69
C VAL A 11 12.42 3.34 8.93
N GLY A 12 11.16 3.25 9.33
CA GLY A 12 10.29 4.41 9.57
C GLY A 12 9.43 4.80 8.37
N GLU A 13 9.53 4.12 7.23
CA GLU A 13 8.48 4.20 6.21
C GLU A 13 7.16 3.70 6.77
N ASP A 14 6.08 4.43 6.47
CA ASP A 14 4.73 4.09 6.89
C ASP A 14 3.89 3.77 5.65
N PRO A 15 3.67 2.47 5.35
CA PRO A 15 2.85 2.03 4.23
C PRO A 15 1.41 2.53 4.29
N GLN A 16 0.85 2.69 5.50
CA GLN A 16 -0.51 3.18 5.67
C GLN A 16 -0.60 4.67 5.31
N ASN A 17 0.34 5.47 5.81
CA ASN A 17 0.42 6.89 5.44
C ASN A 17 0.64 7.08 3.93
N PHE A 18 1.42 6.22 3.29
CA PHE A 18 1.56 6.24 1.82
C PHE A 18 0.21 6.07 1.11
N ILE A 19 -0.56 5.05 1.48
CA ILE A 19 -1.90 4.79 0.93
C ILE A 19 -2.84 5.98 1.15
N ASP A 20 -2.82 6.58 2.35
CA ASP A 20 -3.71 7.68 2.69
C ASP A 20 -3.38 8.97 1.94
N VAL A 21 -2.09 9.25 1.72
CA VAL A 21 -1.63 10.37 0.89
C VAL A 21 -2.07 10.18 -0.57
N VAL A 22 -1.90 8.97 -1.13
CA VAL A 22 -2.37 8.67 -2.50
C VAL A 22 -3.88 8.85 -2.62
N LYS A 23 -4.67 8.33 -1.66
CA LYS A 23 -6.14 8.54 -1.65
C LYS A 23 -6.50 10.01 -1.67
N LYS A 24 -5.87 10.82 -0.81
CA LYS A 24 -6.10 12.26 -0.74
C LYS A 24 -5.77 12.98 -2.05
N ILE A 25 -4.65 12.62 -2.69
CA ILE A 25 -4.30 13.18 -4.01
C ILE A 25 -5.37 12.80 -5.03
N CYS A 26 -5.80 11.54 -5.06
CA CYS A 26 -6.84 11.10 -5.99
C CYS A 26 -8.19 11.76 -5.75
N GLU A 27 -8.57 12.02 -4.50
CA GLU A 27 -9.79 12.77 -4.17
C GLU A 27 -9.73 14.21 -4.69
N VAL A 28 -8.61 14.90 -4.47
CA VAL A 28 -8.41 16.27 -4.97
C VAL A 28 -8.41 16.31 -6.49
N MET A 29 -7.76 15.33 -7.13
CA MET A 29 -7.62 15.25 -8.58
C MET A 29 -8.78 14.55 -9.29
N GLN A 30 -9.79 14.07 -8.55
CA GLN A 30 -10.92 13.28 -9.07
C GLN A 30 -10.47 12.03 -9.85
N VAL A 31 -9.38 11.39 -9.43
CA VAL A 31 -8.86 10.14 -9.99
C VAL A 31 -9.61 8.96 -9.38
N THR A 32 -10.13 8.08 -10.25
CA THR A 32 -10.99 6.95 -9.86
C THR A 32 -10.54 5.65 -10.53
N GLY A 33 -10.99 4.51 -9.99
CA GLY A 33 -10.71 3.20 -10.58
C GLY A 33 -9.22 2.86 -10.64
N ASN A 34 -8.80 2.30 -11.78
CA ASN A 34 -7.44 1.77 -11.95
C ASN A 34 -6.36 2.86 -12.07
N ASP A 35 -6.73 4.08 -12.47
CA ASP A 35 -5.78 5.21 -12.56
C ASP A 35 -5.15 5.55 -11.22
N ARG A 36 -5.85 5.24 -10.12
CA ARG A 36 -5.33 5.36 -8.75
C ARG A 36 -4.16 4.41 -8.49
N VAL A 37 -4.24 3.18 -9.00
CA VAL A 37 -3.16 2.18 -8.88
C VAL A 37 -1.95 2.60 -9.71
N GLU A 38 -2.18 3.14 -10.90
CA GLU A 38 -1.08 3.67 -11.73
C GLU A 38 -0.38 4.85 -11.04
N LEU A 39 -1.13 5.79 -10.44
CA LEU A 39 -0.55 6.88 -9.66
C LEU A 39 0.28 6.37 -8.47
N ALA A 40 -0.24 5.41 -7.71
CA ALA A 40 0.50 4.81 -6.59
C ALA A 40 1.79 4.15 -7.09
N SER A 41 1.70 3.39 -8.19
CA SER A 41 2.85 2.69 -8.75
C SER A 41 3.97 3.62 -9.24
N TYR A 42 3.60 4.81 -9.72
CA TYR A 42 4.55 5.83 -10.14
C TYR A 42 5.42 6.34 -8.97
N GLN A 43 4.85 6.35 -7.76
CA GLN A 43 5.51 6.79 -6.53
C GLN A 43 6.32 5.68 -5.86
N LEU A 44 6.18 4.42 -6.27
CA LEU A 44 7.00 3.32 -5.78
C LEU A 44 8.40 3.38 -6.37
N LYS A 45 9.41 3.15 -5.54
CA LYS A 45 10.83 3.08 -5.91
C LYS A 45 11.46 1.81 -5.34
N GLU A 46 12.68 1.52 -5.78
CA GLU A 46 13.51 0.42 -5.27
C GLU A 46 12.74 -0.90 -5.05
N ILE A 47 12.69 -1.39 -3.80
CA ILE A 47 12.09 -2.67 -3.43
C ILE A 47 10.59 -2.67 -3.76
N ALA A 48 9.90 -1.57 -3.49
CA ALA A 48 8.47 -1.44 -3.78
C ALA A 48 8.17 -1.46 -5.28
N HIS A 49 9.01 -0.82 -6.10
CA HIS A 49 8.85 -0.85 -7.56
C HIS A 49 9.11 -2.26 -8.14
N ILE A 50 10.14 -2.94 -7.65
CA ILE A 50 10.47 -4.32 -8.04
C ILE A 50 9.29 -5.26 -7.71
N TRP A 51 8.77 -5.15 -6.49
CA TRP A 51 7.62 -5.94 -6.04
C TRP A 51 6.39 -5.72 -6.95
N TYR A 52 6.05 -4.46 -7.24
CA TYR A 52 4.88 -4.17 -8.07
C TYR A 52 5.04 -4.68 -9.52
N THR A 53 6.26 -4.62 -10.07
CA THR A 53 6.56 -5.18 -11.40
C THR A 53 6.40 -6.69 -11.41
N GLN A 54 6.84 -7.39 -10.36
CA GLN A 54 6.65 -8.84 -10.21
C GLN A 54 5.17 -9.21 -10.08
N LEU A 55 4.41 -8.44 -9.28
CA LEU A 55 2.96 -8.61 -9.16
C LEU A 55 2.28 -8.55 -10.53
N LYS A 56 2.58 -7.51 -11.34
CA LYS A 56 2.04 -7.38 -12.69
C LYS A 56 2.47 -8.52 -13.62
N GLY A 57 3.74 -8.93 -13.55
CA GLY A 57 4.27 -10.05 -14.35
C GLY A 57 3.58 -11.38 -14.05
N ASN A 58 3.21 -11.63 -12.80
CA ASN A 58 2.56 -12.87 -12.36
C ASN A 58 1.10 -12.99 -12.79
N MET A 59 0.42 -11.87 -13.09
CA MET A 59 -0.99 -11.90 -13.47
C MET A 59 -1.21 -12.32 -14.94
N GLY A 60 -0.20 -12.18 -15.81
CA GLY A 60 -0.30 -12.49 -17.24
C GLY A 60 -0.93 -11.37 -18.09
N THR A 61 -0.83 -11.49 -19.42
CA THR A 61 -1.21 -10.42 -20.38
C THR A 61 -2.71 -10.14 -20.50
N ASP A 62 -3.56 -11.11 -20.14
CA ASP A 62 -5.03 -11.01 -20.22
C ASP A 62 -5.67 -10.82 -18.83
N ALA A 63 -4.88 -10.41 -17.84
CA ALA A 63 -5.35 -10.27 -16.48
C ALA A 63 -6.37 -9.13 -16.33
N THR A 64 -7.36 -9.36 -15.47
CA THR A 64 -8.18 -8.28 -14.92
C THR A 64 -7.27 -7.20 -14.33
N PRO A 65 -7.50 -5.91 -14.62
CA PRO A 65 -6.74 -4.83 -14.02
C PRO A 65 -6.74 -4.93 -12.49
N ILE A 66 -5.59 -4.62 -11.90
CA ILE A 66 -5.43 -4.54 -10.45
C ILE A 66 -6.36 -3.45 -9.92
N THR A 67 -7.32 -3.83 -9.10
CA THR A 67 -8.21 -2.86 -8.45
C THR A 67 -7.47 -2.15 -7.31
N TRP A 68 -7.93 -0.96 -6.97
CA TRP A 68 -7.36 -0.21 -5.85
C TRP A 68 -7.41 -0.96 -4.52
N ASP A 69 -8.53 -1.64 -4.24
CA ASP A 69 -8.72 -2.39 -2.99
C ASP A 69 -7.74 -3.56 -2.92
N TYR A 70 -7.63 -4.33 -4.00
CA TYR A 70 -6.68 -5.44 -4.07
C TYR A 70 -5.24 -4.95 -3.93
N PHE A 71 -4.85 -3.88 -4.65
CA PHE A 71 -3.53 -3.26 -4.53
C PHE A 71 -3.22 -2.84 -3.10
N SER A 72 -4.15 -2.12 -2.45
CA SER A 72 -3.93 -1.58 -1.11
C SER A 72 -3.76 -2.69 -0.07
N GLU A 73 -4.56 -3.75 -0.18
CA GLU A 73 -4.50 -4.91 0.72
C GLU A 73 -3.13 -5.61 0.64
N ILE A 74 -2.71 -6.02 -0.57
CA ILE A 74 -1.45 -6.74 -0.75
C ILE A 74 -0.22 -5.86 -0.52
N PHE A 75 -0.32 -4.54 -0.75
CA PHE A 75 0.74 -3.58 -0.46
C PHE A 75 0.97 -3.48 1.04
N LEU A 76 -0.12 -3.31 1.81
CA LEU A 76 -0.03 -3.28 3.28
C LEU A 76 0.39 -4.66 3.82
N ASP A 77 -0.07 -5.77 3.23
CA ASP A 77 0.42 -7.10 3.59
C ASP A 77 1.93 -7.24 3.44
N ARG A 78 2.46 -6.73 2.34
CA ARG A 78 3.88 -6.84 2.02
C ARG A 78 4.78 -5.95 2.87
N PHE A 79 4.40 -4.70 3.10
CA PHE A 79 5.29 -3.67 3.62
C PHE A 79 4.98 -3.22 5.05
N PHE A 80 3.83 -3.61 5.61
CA PHE A 80 3.50 -3.25 6.98
C PHE A 80 4.35 -4.07 7.96
N PRO A 81 5.09 -3.42 8.88
CA PRO A 81 5.96 -4.12 9.82
C PRO A 81 5.20 -5.18 10.62
N ILE A 82 5.76 -6.38 10.69
CA ILE A 82 5.15 -7.52 11.40
C ILE A 82 4.99 -7.17 12.89
N GLU A 83 5.95 -6.44 13.45
CA GLU A 83 5.98 -6.01 14.84
C GLU A 83 4.78 -5.10 15.19
N LEU A 84 4.32 -4.28 14.24
CA LEU A 84 3.14 -3.44 14.43
C LEU A 84 1.83 -4.23 14.27
N ARG A 85 1.82 -5.32 13.49
CA ARG A 85 0.67 -6.24 13.40
C ARG A 85 0.44 -6.95 14.73
N GLU A 86 1.52 -7.45 15.34
CA GLU A 86 1.49 -8.13 16.63
C GLU A 86 1.11 -7.19 17.77
N ALA A 87 1.64 -5.96 17.79
CA ALA A 87 1.26 -4.94 18.77
C ALA A 87 -0.23 -4.57 18.66
N THR A 88 -0.76 -4.44 17.44
CA THR A 88 -2.20 -4.17 17.21
C THR A 88 -3.09 -5.33 17.68
N LEU A 89 -2.66 -6.59 17.46
CA LEU A 89 -3.39 -7.77 17.94
C LEU A 89 -3.36 -7.86 19.47
N GLN A 90 -2.23 -7.56 20.10
CA GLN A 90 -2.10 -7.55 21.55
C GLN A 90 -2.93 -6.44 22.18
N GLU A 91 -2.95 -5.23 21.60
CA GLU A 91 -3.79 -4.13 22.07
C GLU A 91 -5.28 -4.43 21.91
N LYS A 92 -5.71 -4.97 20.76
CA LYS A 92 -7.10 -5.38 20.54
C LYS A 92 -7.54 -6.48 21.50
N GLY A 93 -6.70 -7.49 21.75
CA GLY A 93 -6.96 -8.53 22.75
C GLY A 93 -7.10 -7.98 24.18
N LEU A 94 -6.34 -6.94 24.52
CA LEU A 94 -6.41 -6.27 25.83
C LEU A 94 -7.70 -5.46 26.03
N LEU A 95 -8.27 -4.92 24.94
CA LEU A 95 -9.53 -4.18 24.96
C LEU A 95 -10.73 -5.13 25.08
N GLU A 96 -10.66 -6.34 24.50
CA GLU A 96 -11.70 -7.36 24.60
C GLU A 96 -11.79 -8.03 25.98
N THR A 97 -10.71 -8.02 26.78
CA THR A 97 -10.73 -8.58 28.15
C THR A 97 -11.22 -7.59 29.23
N LYS A 98 -11.56 -6.35 28.84
CA LYS A 98 -11.98 -5.28 29.76
C LYS A 98 -13.49 -5.01 29.78
N PHE A 99 -14.30 -5.86 29.13
CA PHE A 99 -15.76 -5.77 29.15
C PHE A 99 -16.40 -7.10 29.59
#